data_AF-A0A8T4BXD1-F1
#
_entry.id   AF-A0A8T4BXD1-F1
#
_cell.length_a   1.000
_cell.length_b   1.000
_cell.length_c   1.000
_cell.angle_alpha   90.00
_cell.angle_beta   90.00
_cell.angle_gamma   90.00
#
_symmetry.space_group_name_H-M   'P 1'
#
loop_
_entity.id
_entity.type
_entity.pdbx_description
1 polymer ?
#
loop_
_entity_poly.entity_id
_entity_poly.type
_entity_poly.pdbx_seq_one_letter_code
_entity_poly.pdbx_strand_id
1 'polypeptide(L)'
;KLGYSKITIGHWKRRGVLPAEIAKKMLKSNAPYDTGDLWIKSGKNSTMPVPLKVEMDSDFLVFAGLWLADGCYDRNSVIISVVEEENREIVRRVARKFRLKCKMHSDGFSLMIHSKSLKSIMKNVLKLEGNSYTKKMPAWVFMLSKKQMGSVLRGLFSGDGCASDKEITMALASQKLIRDVQTMLLHFGVIIRINKLRKDKTRHCNISSLKSLRVFRSSIGFLTKKKTERLNVLCSKKSTHDTSDVIPLSLGTKRRLAEVCRIFNKQDYINRNNNIGREHLKKIIAALPKNETELIKELDALANSDIYWDRIVNIKSFRKSQHVYDFSVPGYENFISNNILAHNTLELPMDSLRALNYNVTQLKSRSVITQVETEMPADEALRTALRLGDSALIVGEVRSLEAKALYEAMRIGALSNVVAGTIHGESAYGVFDRVVNDLEVPKTSFKATDIIPICKMLRSADGLHRFRRMTEITEVRKEWSDEPVKEGGFVNLMEYSGKEDRLKPTDTLLNGESEILNRIASNVREWSGNWEAVWENINLRAKMKAEMLRLSEQLKKPGLIEADWVVHCNQQYHLIEEKVREEIGHPDPSRVWEDWKRWFTVNAMGKK
;
A
#
# COMPACT_ATOMS: atom_id res chain seq x y z
N LYS A 1 26.96 8.88 44.10
CA LYS A 1 26.80 7.73 43.18
C LYS A 1 27.76 7.76 42.00
N LEU A 2 27.98 8.90 41.31
CA LEU A 2 28.89 8.97 40.14
C LEU A 2 30.36 9.37 40.44
N GLY A 3 30.80 9.39 41.70
CA GLY A 3 32.20 9.63 42.08
C GLY A 3 32.72 11.09 42.02
N TYR A 4 31.85 12.10 41.87
CA TYR A 4 32.26 13.51 41.83
C TYR A 4 32.34 14.17 43.22
N SER A 5 33.29 15.08 43.42
CA SER A 5 33.44 15.81 44.69
C SER A 5 32.25 16.73 44.96
N LYS A 6 31.94 16.98 46.25
CA LYS A 6 30.87 17.90 46.67
C LYS A 6 31.05 19.31 46.08
N ILE A 7 32.29 19.77 45.96
CA ILE A 7 32.66 21.07 45.37
C ILE A 7 32.25 21.13 43.89
N THR A 8 32.53 20.07 43.13
CA THR A 8 32.20 19.98 41.69
C THR A 8 30.69 19.99 41.47
N ILE A 9 29.96 19.21 42.28
CA ILE A 9 28.50 19.16 42.24
C ILE A 9 27.90 20.52 42.63
N GLY A 10 28.46 21.18 43.65
CA GLY A 10 28.05 22.52 44.07
C GLY A 10 28.30 23.59 42.99
N HIS A 11 29.33 23.43 42.16
CA HIS A 11 29.59 24.32 41.01
C HIS A 11 28.53 24.15 39.92
N TRP A 12 28.18 22.90 39.57
CA TRP A 12 27.13 22.61 38.59
C TRP A 12 25.77 23.12 39.04
N LYS A 13 25.40 22.88 40.31
CA LYS A 13 24.14 23.37 40.90
C LYS A 13 24.04 24.89 40.85
N ARG A 14 25.09 25.61 41.26
CA ARG A 14 25.10 27.09 41.23
C ARG A 14 24.97 27.66 39.83
N ARG A 15 25.53 27.00 38.82
CA ARG A 15 25.50 27.49 37.43
C ARG A 15 24.29 26.99 36.64
N GLY A 16 23.58 25.97 37.12
CA GLY A 16 22.55 25.26 36.34
C GLY A 16 23.11 24.56 35.09
N VAL A 17 24.41 24.23 35.07
CA VAL A 17 25.09 23.65 33.89
C VAL A 17 25.76 22.33 34.25
N LEU A 18 25.42 21.28 33.50
CA LEU A 18 25.99 19.94 33.59
C LEU A 18 26.90 19.63 32.39
N PRO A 19 27.98 18.87 32.56
CA PRO A 19 28.67 18.27 31.42
C PRO A 19 27.77 17.27 30.70
N ALA A 20 27.82 17.23 29.36
CA ALA A 20 26.96 16.36 28.55
C ALA A 20 27.05 14.87 28.93
N GLU A 21 28.25 14.37 29.27
CA GLU A 21 28.46 12.99 29.75
C GLU A 21 27.72 12.69 31.05
N ILE A 22 27.59 13.69 31.94
CA ILE A 22 26.85 13.53 33.20
C ILE A 22 25.36 13.51 32.93
N ALA A 23 24.87 14.45 32.11
CA ALA A 23 23.48 14.47 31.69
C ALA A 23 23.08 13.14 31.03
N LYS A 24 23.94 12.57 30.18
CA LYS A 24 23.71 11.24 29.56
C LYS A 24 23.61 10.12 30.60
N LYS A 25 24.48 10.09 31.61
CA LYS A 25 24.43 9.10 32.70
C LYS A 25 23.18 9.28 33.56
N MET A 26 22.76 10.52 33.82
CA MET A 26 21.52 10.83 34.55
C MET A 26 20.28 10.39 33.77
N LEU A 27 20.21 10.68 32.46
CA LEU A 27 19.11 10.27 31.59
C LEU A 27 18.94 8.75 31.52
N LYS A 28 20.03 7.99 31.64
CA LYS A 28 20.00 6.51 31.70
C LYS A 28 19.66 5.94 33.06
N SER A 29 19.73 6.75 34.13
CA SER A 29 19.32 6.31 35.45
C SER A 29 17.83 6.55 35.62
N ASN A 30 17.07 5.53 36.05
CA ASN A 30 15.64 5.65 36.43
C ASN A 30 15.40 6.52 37.68
N ALA A 31 16.36 7.39 38.05
CA ALA A 31 16.18 8.31 39.15
C ALA A 31 15.29 9.48 38.70
N PRO A 32 14.31 9.93 39.50
CA PRO A 32 13.57 11.15 39.21
C PRO A 32 14.49 12.37 39.36
N TYR A 33 14.52 13.24 38.34
CA TYR A 33 15.22 14.52 38.36
C TYR A 33 14.39 15.59 37.64
N ASP A 34 14.40 16.81 38.16
CA ASP A 34 13.81 17.97 37.50
C ASP A 34 14.76 18.46 36.38
N THR A 35 14.22 18.60 35.18
CA THR A 35 14.97 18.98 33.96
C THR A 35 14.70 20.41 33.51
N GLY A 36 13.78 21.13 34.15
CA GLY A 36 13.22 22.39 33.65
C GLY A 36 14.27 23.44 33.28
N ASP A 37 15.34 23.54 34.07
CA ASP A 37 16.36 24.60 33.95
C ASP A 37 17.79 24.06 33.77
N LEU A 38 17.96 22.81 33.39
CA LEU A 38 19.29 22.22 33.21
C LEU A 38 19.87 22.54 31.83
N TRP A 39 21.10 23.05 31.82
CA TRP A 39 21.86 23.31 30.61
C TRP A 39 23.04 22.34 30.49
N ILE A 40 23.42 21.99 29.27
CA ILE A 40 24.50 21.05 28.99
C ILE A 40 25.69 21.71 28.30
N LYS A 41 26.90 21.29 28.67
CA LYS A 41 28.15 21.75 28.07
C LYS A 41 28.94 20.59 27.45
N SER A 42 29.27 20.71 26.16
CA SER A 42 30.07 19.74 25.41
C SER A 42 31.57 20.06 25.54
N GLY A 43 32.22 19.58 26.61
CA GLY A 43 33.67 19.69 26.82
C GLY A 43 34.12 20.94 27.59
N LYS A 44 35.37 20.90 28.10
CA LYS A 44 35.98 21.97 28.92
C LYS A 44 36.06 23.31 28.16
N ASN A 45 36.39 23.26 26.85
CA ASN A 45 36.63 24.41 25.98
C ASN A 45 35.42 24.86 25.12
N SER A 46 34.26 24.21 25.22
CA SER A 46 33.04 24.80 24.63
C SER A 46 32.74 26.10 25.35
N THR A 47 32.43 27.19 24.63
CA THR A 47 32.24 28.48 25.29
C THR A 47 30.85 28.58 25.94
N MET A 48 29.78 28.14 25.28
CA MET A 48 28.40 28.37 25.75
C MET A 48 27.59 27.07 25.91
N PRO A 49 26.85 26.91 27.02
CA PRO A 49 25.98 25.76 27.23
C PRO A 49 24.70 25.87 26.39
N VAL A 50 24.00 24.75 26.19
CA VAL A 50 22.70 24.66 25.48
C VAL A 50 21.65 24.02 26.40
N PRO A 51 20.35 24.32 26.23
CA PRO A 51 19.33 23.75 27.11
C PRO A 51 19.27 22.22 26.94
N LEU A 52 19.08 21.49 28.04
CA LEU A 52 18.90 20.04 28.03
C LEU A 52 17.60 19.64 27.32
N LYS A 53 16.54 20.44 27.53
CA LYS A 53 15.23 20.28 26.90
C LYS A 53 15.00 21.43 25.92
N VAL A 54 14.85 21.10 24.64
CA VAL A 54 14.45 22.07 23.62
C VAL A 54 12.93 21.99 23.47
N GLU A 55 12.27 23.08 23.86
CA GLU A 55 10.83 23.19 23.72
C GLU A 55 10.43 23.47 22.27
N MET A 56 9.50 22.68 21.73
CA MET A 56 8.98 22.83 20.36
C MET A 56 7.83 23.84 20.35
N ASP A 57 8.13 25.07 20.77
CA ASP A 57 7.20 26.19 20.76
C ASP A 57 7.06 26.81 19.35
N SER A 58 6.15 27.77 19.22
CA SER A 58 5.90 28.39 17.91
C SER A 58 7.14 29.12 17.37
N ASP A 59 7.92 29.79 18.21
CA ASP A 59 9.08 30.56 17.75
C ASP A 59 10.19 29.63 17.22
N PHE A 60 10.47 28.53 17.93
CA PHE A 60 11.46 27.54 17.50
C PHE A 60 11.02 26.81 16.23
N LEU A 61 9.75 26.46 16.10
CA LEU A 61 9.21 25.77 14.92
C LEU A 61 9.18 26.68 13.70
N VAL A 62 8.81 27.95 13.86
CA VAL A 62 8.92 28.97 12.79
C VAL A 62 10.37 29.17 12.39
N PHE A 63 11.30 29.23 13.35
CA PHE A 63 12.74 29.30 13.07
C PHE A 63 13.25 28.08 12.30
N ALA A 64 12.79 26.87 12.62
CA ALA A 64 13.10 25.67 11.85
C ALA A 64 12.56 25.76 10.41
N GLY A 65 11.35 26.31 10.23
CA GLY A 65 10.77 26.59 8.91
C GLY A 65 11.60 27.59 8.11
N LEU A 66 12.03 28.70 8.73
CA LEU A 66 12.92 29.69 8.10
C LEU A 66 14.28 29.08 7.74
N TRP A 67 14.80 28.16 8.55
CA TRP A 67 16.02 27.43 8.21
C TRP A 67 15.80 26.50 7.00
N LEU A 68 14.65 25.84 6.90
CA LEU A 68 14.32 24.98 5.75
C LEU A 68 14.18 25.77 4.45
N ALA A 69 13.71 27.01 4.51
CA ALA A 69 13.76 27.97 3.40
C ALA A 69 15.23 28.33 3.07
N ASP A 70 15.76 29.29 3.80
CA ASP A 70 17.00 30.00 3.46
C ASP A 70 18.09 29.85 4.54
N GLY A 71 18.04 28.77 5.32
CA GLY A 71 19.06 28.42 6.29
C GLY A 71 20.24 27.65 5.71
N CYS A 72 21.43 27.92 6.25
CA CYS A 72 22.64 27.14 6.00
C CYS A 72 23.50 27.04 7.28
N TYR A 73 24.58 26.28 7.19
CA TYR A 73 25.56 26.18 8.26
C TYR A 73 26.94 26.56 7.73
N ASP A 74 27.67 27.31 8.54
CA ASP A 74 29.12 27.47 8.38
C ASP A 74 29.86 26.59 9.42
N ARG A 75 31.17 26.78 9.65
CA ARG A 75 32.01 25.95 10.54
C ARG A 75 31.40 25.78 11.93
N ASN A 76 31.01 26.87 12.58
CA ASN A 76 30.47 26.88 13.95
C ASN A 76 29.13 27.61 14.09
N SER A 77 28.51 28.03 12.99
CA SER A 77 27.37 28.93 13.03
C SER A 77 26.15 28.36 12.33
N VAL A 78 24.97 28.76 12.81
CA VAL A 78 23.70 28.65 12.09
C VAL A 78 23.45 30.00 11.43
N ILE A 79 23.20 29.99 10.13
CA ILE A 79 22.96 31.19 9.34
C ILE A 79 21.58 31.06 8.70
N ILE A 80 20.79 32.13 8.75
CA ILE A 80 19.49 32.22 8.08
C ILE A 80 19.44 33.53 7.29
N SER A 81 19.26 33.43 5.99
CA SER A 81 19.14 34.59 5.11
C SER A 81 17.72 35.15 5.18
N VAL A 82 17.52 36.29 5.83
CA VAL A 82 16.19 36.90 6.02
C VAL A 82 16.27 38.42 5.95
N VAL A 83 15.58 39.01 4.98
CA VAL A 83 15.55 40.46 4.78
C VAL A 83 14.55 41.14 5.71
N GLU A 84 13.35 40.57 5.82
CA GLU A 84 12.21 41.18 6.50
C GLU A 84 12.38 41.14 8.03
N GLU A 85 12.07 42.24 8.70
CA GLU A 85 12.37 42.43 10.12
C GLU A 85 11.54 41.51 11.02
N GLU A 86 10.30 41.19 10.64
CA GLU A 86 9.46 40.23 11.36
C GLU A 86 10.07 38.82 11.38
N ASN A 87 10.74 38.41 10.29
CA ASN A 87 11.46 37.14 10.22
C ASN A 87 12.73 37.19 11.07
N ARG A 88 13.47 38.31 11.01
CA ARG A 88 14.68 38.54 11.82
C ARG A 88 14.39 38.45 13.32
N GLU A 89 13.25 38.98 13.76
CA GLU A 89 12.91 38.96 15.18
C GLU A 89 12.64 37.54 15.71
N ILE A 90 12.13 36.62 14.88
CA ILE A 90 12.05 35.20 15.25
C ILE A 90 13.44 34.62 15.50
N VAL A 91 14.39 34.88 14.59
CA VAL A 91 15.78 34.42 14.72
C VAL A 91 16.42 34.98 16.00
N ARG A 92 16.20 36.27 16.30
CA ARG A 92 16.71 36.89 17.53
C ARG A 92 16.03 36.34 18.79
N ARG A 93 14.72 36.09 18.79
CA ARG A 93 14.01 35.47 19.91
C ARG A 93 14.53 34.08 20.22
N VAL A 94 14.74 33.25 19.20
CA VAL A 94 15.34 31.93 19.38
C VAL A 94 16.78 32.06 19.90
N ALA A 95 17.60 32.96 19.35
CA ALA A 95 18.93 33.19 19.88
C ALA A 95 18.91 33.57 21.38
N ARG A 96 18.01 34.48 21.78
CA ARG A 96 17.80 34.88 23.19
C ARG A 96 17.36 33.70 24.06
N LYS A 97 16.41 32.87 23.60
CA LYS A 97 15.95 31.66 24.31
C LYS A 97 17.10 30.69 24.59
N PHE A 98 18.04 30.59 23.65
CA PHE A 98 19.25 29.78 23.79
C PHE A 98 20.42 30.50 24.51
N ARG A 99 20.22 31.73 25.00
CA ARG A 99 21.27 32.60 25.60
C ARG A 99 22.47 32.81 24.66
N LEU A 100 22.21 32.89 23.36
CA LEU A 100 23.20 33.09 22.31
C LEU A 100 23.08 34.49 21.72
N LYS A 101 24.22 35.02 21.25
CA LYS A 101 24.25 36.28 20.50
C LYS A 101 23.93 36.00 19.03
N CYS A 102 23.07 36.84 18.46
CA CYS A 102 22.78 36.91 17.04
C CYS A 102 23.44 38.16 16.45
N LYS A 103 24.11 38.03 15.30
CA LYS A 103 24.78 39.13 14.61
C LYS A 103 24.39 39.14 13.13
N MET A 104 24.48 40.30 12.49
CA MET A 104 24.40 40.39 11.03
C MET A 104 25.63 39.71 10.41
N HIS A 105 25.42 38.94 9.36
CA HIS A 105 26.46 38.36 8.52
C HIS A 105 27.11 39.46 7.65
N SER A 106 28.26 39.17 7.06
CA SER A 106 28.98 40.12 6.20
C SER A 106 28.23 40.49 4.91
N ASP A 107 27.20 39.74 4.54
CA ASP A 107 26.35 39.99 3.37
C ASP A 107 25.31 41.10 3.60
N GLY A 108 25.14 41.58 4.84
CA GLY A 108 24.21 42.65 5.20
C GLY A 108 22.74 42.24 5.31
N PHE A 109 22.39 40.98 5.05
CA PHE A 109 21.00 40.52 5.14
C PHE A 109 20.80 39.21 5.90
N SER A 110 21.82 38.38 6.07
CA SER A 110 21.71 37.12 6.81
C SER A 110 21.99 37.31 8.30
N LEU A 111 21.28 36.57 9.14
CA LEU A 111 21.54 36.52 10.57
C LEU A 111 22.37 35.29 10.92
N MET A 112 23.44 35.51 11.68
CA MET A 112 24.36 34.47 12.16
C MET A 112 24.22 34.28 13.68
N ILE A 113 24.01 33.03 14.10
CA ILE A 113 24.11 32.58 15.49
C ILE A 113 25.36 31.70 15.61
N HIS A 114 26.43 32.24 16.20
CA HIS A 114 27.69 31.52 16.38
C HIS A 114 27.60 30.56 17.58
N SER A 115 27.26 29.30 17.33
CA SER A 115 27.20 28.24 18.33
C SER A 115 27.36 26.85 17.73
N LYS A 116 28.51 26.22 18.00
CA LYS A 116 28.81 24.84 17.61
C LYS A 116 27.78 23.85 18.18
N SER A 117 27.33 24.09 19.42
CA SER A 117 26.35 23.23 20.08
C SER A 117 24.97 23.34 19.44
N LEU A 118 24.48 24.56 19.15
CA LEU A 118 23.19 24.75 18.46
C LEU A 118 23.21 24.11 17.08
N LYS A 119 24.27 24.36 16.28
CA LYS A 119 24.47 23.70 14.99
C LYS A 119 24.41 22.18 15.11
N SER A 120 25.11 21.61 16.09
CA SER A 120 25.12 20.15 16.29
C SER A 120 23.73 19.61 16.62
N ILE A 121 22.96 20.29 17.47
CA ILE A 121 21.59 19.91 17.79
C ILE A 121 20.72 19.96 16.53
N MET A 122 20.70 21.09 15.83
CA MET A 122 19.85 21.26 14.65
C MET A 122 20.20 20.25 13.54
N LYS A 123 21.49 20.10 13.22
CA LYS A 123 21.95 19.22 12.15
C LYS A 123 21.86 17.74 12.53
N ASN A 124 22.46 17.34 13.66
CA ASN A 124 22.68 15.93 13.96
C ASN A 124 21.51 15.29 14.70
N VAL A 125 20.78 16.06 15.53
CA VAL A 125 19.66 15.57 16.34
C VAL A 125 18.34 15.84 15.63
N LEU A 126 18.06 17.11 15.29
CA LEU A 126 16.82 17.49 14.62
C LEU A 126 16.82 17.21 13.12
N LYS A 127 17.95 16.76 12.55
CA LYS A 127 18.09 16.42 11.13
C LYS A 127 17.69 17.56 10.17
N LEU A 128 17.86 18.81 10.62
CA LEU A 128 17.80 19.98 9.77
C LEU A 128 19.13 20.06 9.02
N GLU A 129 19.23 19.35 7.90
CA GLU A 129 20.47 19.23 7.13
C GLU A 129 20.21 19.23 5.61
N GLY A 130 21.28 19.32 4.83
CA GLY A 130 21.23 19.40 3.37
C GLY A 130 21.44 20.81 2.83
N ASN A 131 21.50 20.90 1.51
CA ASN A 131 21.56 22.13 0.71
C ASN A 131 20.23 22.35 -0.02
N SER A 132 20.10 23.42 -0.80
CA SER A 132 18.87 23.77 -1.53
C SER A 132 18.25 22.60 -2.33
N TYR A 133 19.07 21.70 -2.86
CA TYR A 133 18.64 20.53 -3.65
C TYR A 133 18.33 19.28 -2.81
N THR A 134 18.85 19.18 -1.58
CA THR A 134 18.81 17.97 -0.76
C THR A 134 18.05 18.11 0.55
N LYS A 135 17.70 19.33 0.98
CA LYS A 135 16.84 19.58 2.15
C LYS A 135 15.56 18.75 2.07
N LYS A 136 15.07 18.28 3.21
CA LYS A 136 13.82 17.51 3.36
C LYS A 136 13.22 17.84 4.72
N MET A 137 11.94 17.58 4.89
CA MET A 137 11.30 17.71 6.19
C MET A 137 11.78 16.57 7.11
N PRO A 138 12.27 16.86 8.33
CA PRO A 138 12.61 15.82 9.28
C PRO A 138 11.38 15.01 9.72
N ALA A 139 11.57 13.71 10.00
CA ALA A 139 10.46 12.80 10.35
C ALA A 139 9.66 13.27 11.57
N TRP A 140 10.32 13.84 12.58
CA TRP A 140 9.67 14.34 13.80
C TRP A 140 8.64 15.45 13.53
N VAL A 141 8.77 16.18 12.40
CA VAL A 141 7.80 17.23 12.03
C VAL A 141 6.42 16.65 11.73
N PHE A 142 6.36 15.43 11.18
CA PHE A 142 5.09 14.74 10.91
C PHE A 142 4.43 14.16 12.17
N MET A 143 5.15 14.12 13.30
CA MET A 143 4.62 13.73 14.61
C MET A 143 4.10 14.93 15.42
N LEU A 144 4.25 16.16 14.90
CA LEU A 144 3.79 17.37 15.57
C LEU A 144 2.27 17.48 15.53
N SER A 145 1.70 18.18 16.52
CA SER A 145 0.31 18.62 16.44
C SER A 145 0.08 19.52 15.22
N LYS A 146 -1.16 19.56 14.71
CA LYS A 146 -1.55 20.40 13.56
C LYS A 146 -1.16 21.87 13.74
N LYS A 147 -1.28 22.42 14.95
CA LYS A 147 -0.87 23.80 15.28
C LYS A 147 0.65 23.99 15.16
N GLN A 148 1.44 23.06 15.69
CA GLN A 148 2.90 23.10 15.61
C GLN A 148 3.41 22.90 14.18
N MET A 149 2.81 21.99 13.42
CA MET A 149 3.08 21.81 12.00
C MET A 149 2.82 23.11 11.22
N GLY A 150 1.73 23.82 11.58
CA GLY A 150 1.41 25.14 11.03
C GLY A 150 2.49 26.18 11.29
N SER A 151 3.14 26.16 12.47
CA SER A 151 4.30 27.03 12.78
C SER A 151 5.50 26.75 11.90
N VAL A 152 5.83 25.47 11.62
CA VAL A 152 6.92 25.12 10.68
C VAL A 152 6.62 25.61 9.27
N LEU A 153 5.40 25.36 8.77
CA LEU A 153 4.96 25.85 7.46
C LEU A 153 4.96 27.38 7.40
N ARG A 154 4.52 28.07 8.45
CA ARG A 154 4.54 29.54 8.54
C ARG A 154 5.95 30.08 8.35
N GLY A 155 6.94 29.48 9.01
CA GLY A 155 8.35 29.85 8.83
C GLY A 155 8.81 29.65 7.39
N LEU A 156 8.58 28.46 6.83
CA LEU A 156 8.99 28.11 5.48
C LEU A 156 8.38 29.05 4.42
N PHE A 157 7.06 29.28 4.47
CA PHE A 157 6.36 30.19 3.55
C PHE A 157 6.70 31.67 3.80
N SER A 158 7.09 32.05 5.02
CA SER A 158 7.52 33.43 5.29
C SER A 158 8.92 33.71 4.74
N GLY A 159 9.78 32.69 4.63
CA GLY A 159 11.04 32.75 3.88
C GLY A 159 10.78 32.74 2.38
N ASP A 160 10.45 31.59 1.82
CA ASP A 160 10.45 31.34 0.36
C ASP A 160 9.09 31.56 -0.33
N GLY A 161 8.02 31.71 0.44
CA GLY A 161 6.67 31.85 -0.10
C GLY A 161 6.33 33.30 -0.49
N CYS A 162 5.48 33.45 -1.49
CA CYS A 162 4.98 34.73 -1.98
C CYS A 162 3.46 34.68 -2.16
N ALA A 163 2.77 35.73 -1.71
CA ALA A 163 1.38 35.99 -2.07
C ALA A 163 1.35 36.87 -3.33
N SER A 164 0.96 36.27 -4.47
CA SER A 164 0.72 36.97 -5.73
C SER A 164 -0.72 37.48 -5.80
N ASP A 165 -1.10 38.13 -6.90
CA ASP A 165 -2.48 38.61 -7.08
C ASP A 165 -3.49 37.49 -7.31
N LYS A 166 -3.04 36.27 -7.62
CA LYS A 166 -3.93 35.13 -7.95
C LYS A 166 -3.84 33.98 -6.95
N GLU A 167 -2.68 33.73 -6.39
CA GLU A 167 -2.39 32.53 -5.59
C GLU A 167 -1.19 32.74 -4.66
N ILE A 168 -1.02 31.83 -3.69
CA ILE A 168 0.23 31.71 -2.96
C ILE A 168 1.15 30.79 -3.75
N THR A 169 2.40 31.21 -3.96
CA THR A 169 3.42 30.44 -4.68
C THR A 169 4.68 30.31 -3.84
N MET A 170 5.36 29.18 -3.92
CA MET A 170 6.68 28.97 -3.34
C MET A 170 7.52 28.11 -4.28
N ALA A 171 8.78 28.49 -4.48
CA ALA A 171 9.70 27.79 -5.37
C ALA A 171 10.75 27.04 -4.53
N LEU A 172 10.88 25.73 -4.74
CA LEU A 172 11.84 24.89 -4.03
C LEU A 172 12.66 24.04 -5.01
N ALA A 173 13.97 23.98 -4.80
CA ALA A 173 14.88 23.16 -5.60
C ALA A 173 14.86 21.67 -5.21
N SER A 174 14.62 21.36 -3.93
CA SER A 174 14.49 19.98 -3.45
C SER A 174 13.13 19.38 -3.79
N GLN A 175 13.16 18.33 -4.62
CA GLN A 175 11.99 17.49 -4.91
C GLN A 175 11.38 16.85 -3.67
N LYS A 176 12.23 16.51 -2.68
CA LYS A 176 11.76 15.84 -1.46
C LYS A 176 11.03 16.83 -0.57
N LEU A 177 11.62 18.00 -0.33
CA LEU A 177 11.01 19.04 0.49
C LEU A 177 9.65 19.50 -0.05
N ILE A 178 9.52 19.69 -1.37
CA ILE A 178 8.23 20.11 -1.95
C ILE A 178 7.12 19.05 -1.79
N ARG A 179 7.47 17.75 -1.83
CA ARG A 179 6.53 16.65 -1.56
C ARG A 179 6.20 16.53 -0.07
N ASP A 180 7.17 16.76 0.80
CA ASP A 180 6.94 16.81 2.24
C ASP A 180 6.00 17.97 2.59
N VAL A 181 6.18 19.14 1.98
CA VAL A 181 5.27 20.29 2.10
C VAL A 181 3.87 19.96 1.58
N GLN A 182 3.75 19.28 0.44
CA GLN A 182 2.46 18.79 -0.07
C GLN A 182 1.75 17.93 0.99
N THR A 183 2.47 16.94 1.53
CA THR A 183 1.95 16.01 2.54
C THR A 183 1.50 16.75 3.81
N MET A 184 2.30 17.71 4.28
CA MET A 184 1.93 18.52 5.44
C MET A 184 0.71 19.40 5.15
N LEU A 185 0.62 20.05 3.98
CA LEU A 185 -0.53 20.87 3.62
C LEU A 185 -1.82 20.05 3.48
N LEU A 186 -1.72 18.78 3.03
CA LEU A 186 -2.86 17.87 3.00
C LEU A 186 -3.43 17.58 4.39
N HIS A 187 -2.63 17.59 5.47
CA HIS A 187 -3.16 17.48 6.85
C HIS A 187 -4.07 18.67 7.25
N PHE A 188 -3.95 19.79 6.53
CA PHE A 188 -4.85 20.94 6.66
C PHE A 188 -6.02 20.90 5.68
N GLY A 189 -6.08 19.94 4.75
CA GLY A 189 -7.02 19.97 3.62
C GLY A 189 -6.64 21.02 2.56
N VAL A 190 -5.37 21.43 2.52
CA VAL A 190 -4.85 22.39 1.54
C VAL A 190 -4.22 21.65 0.37
N ILE A 191 -4.91 21.66 -0.76
CA ILE A 191 -4.43 21.06 -2.01
C ILE A 191 -3.54 22.06 -2.75
N ILE A 192 -2.41 21.57 -3.26
CA ILE A 192 -1.43 22.36 -4.02
C ILE A 192 -1.18 21.77 -5.40
N ARG A 193 -0.85 22.65 -6.36
CA ARG A 193 -0.38 22.24 -7.69
C ARG A 193 1.14 22.34 -7.71
N ILE A 194 1.81 21.30 -8.22
CA ILE A 194 3.27 21.29 -8.36
C ILE A 194 3.65 21.32 -9.83
N ASN A 195 4.33 22.38 -10.25
CA ASN A 195 4.80 22.57 -11.62
C ASN A 195 6.31 22.63 -11.69
N LYS A 196 6.91 22.04 -12.74
CA LYS A 196 8.35 22.15 -13.00
C LYS A 196 8.65 23.43 -13.77
N LEU A 197 9.64 24.21 -13.33
CA LEU A 197 10.14 25.34 -14.12
C LEU A 197 10.90 24.85 -15.35
N ARG A 198 10.77 25.56 -16.48
CA ARG A 198 11.46 25.20 -17.73
C ARG A 198 12.97 25.46 -17.69
N LYS A 199 13.43 26.44 -16.91
CA LYS A 199 14.84 26.91 -16.93
C LYS A 199 15.73 26.31 -15.84
N ASP A 200 15.18 25.70 -14.80
CA ASP A 200 15.94 25.18 -13.65
C ASP A 200 15.30 23.88 -13.10
N LYS A 201 16.03 23.12 -12.30
CA LYS A 201 15.54 21.94 -11.56
C LYS A 201 14.52 22.29 -10.46
N THR A 202 14.24 23.57 -10.25
CA THR A 202 13.30 24.11 -9.28
C THR A 202 11.84 23.85 -9.65
N ARG A 203 10.99 23.68 -8.63
CA ARG A 203 9.55 23.46 -8.77
C ARG A 203 8.76 24.49 -8.02
N HIS A 204 7.64 24.90 -8.58
CA HIS A 204 6.68 25.76 -7.92
C HIS A 204 5.60 24.91 -7.27
N CYS A 205 5.24 25.24 -6.03
CA CYS A 205 3.99 24.82 -5.43
C CYS A 205 3.05 26.02 -5.34
N ASN A 206 1.81 25.82 -5.78
CA ASN A 206 0.82 26.88 -5.92
C ASN A 206 -0.46 26.51 -5.15
N ILE A 207 -0.91 27.42 -4.26
CA ILE A 207 -2.18 27.34 -3.53
C ILE A 207 -3.14 28.35 -4.17
N SER A 208 -4.11 27.85 -4.94
CA SER A 208 -5.00 28.69 -5.76
C SER A 208 -6.47 28.65 -5.34
N SER A 209 -6.94 27.55 -4.74
CA SER A 209 -8.36 27.44 -4.39
C SER A 209 -8.70 28.35 -3.20
N LEU A 210 -9.87 28.98 -3.25
CA LEU A 210 -10.30 29.92 -2.21
C LEU A 210 -10.45 29.23 -0.84
N LYS A 211 -10.92 27.97 -0.83
CA LYS A 211 -10.97 27.12 0.37
C LYS A 211 -9.57 26.94 0.97
N SER A 212 -8.60 26.50 0.16
CA SER A 212 -7.21 26.32 0.59
C SER A 212 -6.58 27.62 1.07
N LEU A 213 -6.83 28.76 0.39
CA LEU A 213 -6.31 30.07 0.80
C LEU A 213 -6.85 30.51 2.16
N ARG A 214 -8.14 30.28 2.44
CA ARG A 214 -8.76 30.60 3.74
C ARG A 214 -8.21 29.73 4.86
N VAL A 215 -8.05 28.43 4.61
CA VAL A 215 -7.43 27.51 5.58
C VAL A 215 -5.97 27.88 5.83
N PHE A 216 -5.22 28.21 4.77
CA PHE A 216 -3.85 28.68 4.90
C PHE A 216 -3.80 29.95 5.76
N ARG A 217 -4.68 30.93 5.52
CA ARG A 217 -4.77 32.16 6.32
C ARG A 217 -5.05 31.89 7.80
N SER A 218 -5.99 31.01 8.13
CA SER A 218 -6.38 30.76 9.52
C SER A 218 -5.38 29.87 10.27
N SER A 219 -4.79 28.88 9.61
CA SER A 219 -4.00 27.82 10.26
C SER A 219 -2.50 27.99 10.13
N ILE A 220 -2.03 28.66 9.06
CA ILE A 220 -0.60 28.78 8.73
C ILE A 220 -0.23 30.27 8.68
N GLY A 221 -0.66 31.02 7.69
CA GLY A 221 -0.40 32.44 7.53
C GLY A 221 1.07 32.78 7.24
N PHE A 222 1.35 34.08 7.14
CA PHE A 222 2.71 34.62 6.99
C PHE A 222 3.11 35.39 8.25
N LEU A 223 4.42 35.58 8.45
CA LEU A 223 4.95 36.49 9.47
C LEU A 223 4.87 37.95 9.04
N THR A 224 5.14 38.22 7.76
CA THR A 224 5.31 39.60 7.27
C THR A 224 3.97 40.26 7.00
N LYS A 225 3.85 41.54 7.37
CA LYS A 225 2.60 42.32 7.20
C LYS A 225 2.18 42.38 5.73
N LYS A 226 3.14 42.69 4.84
CA LYS A 226 2.91 42.80 3.38
C LYS A 226 2.32 41.52 2.76
N LYS A 227 2.86 40.34 3.11
CA LYS A 227 2.33 39.06 2.59
C LYS A 227 0.95 38.76 3.18
N THR A 228 0.75 39.11 4.46
CA THR A 228 -0.54 38.92 5.15
C THR A 228 -1.66 39.78 4.56
N GLU A 229 -1.39 41.05 4.26
CA GLU A 229 -2.36 41.95 3.62
C GLU A 229 -2.78 41.42 2.24
N ARG A 230 -1.83 41.01 1.41
CA ARG A 230 -2.11 40.38 0.10
C ARG A 230 -2.94 39.10 0.25
N LEU A 231 -2.63 38.27 1.24
CA LEU A 231 -3.41 37.08 1.53
C LEU A 231 -4.86 37.42 1.93
N ASN A 232 -5.06 38.49 2.71
CA ASN A 232 -6.40 38.96 3.08
C ASN A 232 -7.20 39.38 1.83
N VAL A 233 -6.56 40.11 0.90
CA VAL A 233 -7.16 40.49 -0.38
C VAL A 233 -7.53 39.26 -1.20
N LEU A 234 -6.64 38.28 -1.33
CA LEU A 234 -6.92 37.02 -2.03
C LEU A 234 -8.14 36.29 -1.44
N CYS A 235 -8.24 36.21 -0.11
CA CYS A 235 -9.33 35.53 0.59
C CYS A 235 -10.70 36.21 0.44
N SER A 236 -10.71 37.51 0.10
CA SER A 236 -11.93 38.31 -0.07
C SER A 236 -12.62 38.09 -1.42
N LYS A 237 -11.92 37.50 -2.41
CA LYS A 237 -12.46 37.25 -3.75
C LYS A 237 -13.61 36.24 -3.71
N LYS A 238 -14.58 36.39 -4.62
CA LYS A 238 -15.63 35.39 -4.86
C LYS A 238 -15.14 34.38 -5.89
N SER A 239 -15.24 33.09 -5.58
CA SER A 239 -15.00 32.02 -6.55
C SER A 239 -16.22 31.89 -7.45
N THR A 240 -16.00 31.90 -8.77
CA THR A 240 -17.06 31.73 -9.77
C THR A 240 -17.31 30.26 -10.08
N HIS A 241 -16.25 29.43 -10.14
CA HIS A 241 -16.33 27.98 -10.37
C HIS A 241 -15.20 27.24 -9.64
N ASP A 242 -15.48 26.05 -9.11
CA ASP A 242 -14.45 25.12 -8.62
C ASP A 242 -14.05 24.18 -9.75
N THR A 243 -12.85 24.41 -10.29
CA THR A 243 -12.27 23.61 -11.38
C THR A 243 -11.19 22.65 -10.89
N SER A 244 -10.90 22.66 -9.58
CA SER A 244 -9.83 21.85 -8.99
C SER A 244 -10.38 20.61 -8.30
N ASP A 245 -11.34 20.79 -7.39
CA ASP A 245 -11.94 19.68 -6.63
C ASP A 245 -13.21 19.23 -7.35
N VAL A 246 -13.05 18.36 -8.34
CA VAL A 246 -14.13 17.88 -9.20
C VAL A 246 -14.46 16.42 -8.90
N ILE A 247 -15.73 16.07 -8.95
CA ILE A 247 -16.23 14.72 -8.75
C ILE A 247 -16.49 14.07 -10.13
N PRO A 248 -15.81 12.95 -10.46
CA PRO A 248 -16.09 12.21 -11.68
C PRO A 248 -17.37 11.40 -11.51
N LEU A 249 -18.43 11.77 -12.21
CA LEU A 249 -19.69 11.02 -12.25
C LEU A 249 -19.84 10.25 -13.55
N SER A 250 -20.48 9.08 -13.49
CA SER A 250 -20.81 8.29 -14.68
C SER A 250 -21.77 9.06 -15.62
N LEU A 251 -21.74 8.74 -16.91
CA LEU A 251 -22.70 9.32 -17.87
C LEU A 251 -24.16 8.97 -17.51
N GLY A 252 -24.40 7.78 -16.95
CA GLY A 252 -25.73 7.37 -16.47
C GLY A 252 -26.24 8.29 -15.35
N THR A 253 -25.43 8.51 -14.32
CA THR A 253 -25.74 9.43 -13.21
C THR A 253 -25.96 10.86 -13.71
N LYS A 254 -25.11 11.34 -14.63
CA LYS A 254 -25.26 12.67 -15.24
C LYS A 254 -26.56 12.82 -16.04
N ARG A 255 -26.97 11.78 -16.78
CA ARG A 255 -28.26 11.75 -17.49
C ARG A 255 -29.44 11.77 -16.52
N ARG A 256 -29.38 10.99 -15.44
CA ARG A 256 -30.41 11.03 -14.39
C ARG A 256 -30.53 12.42 -13.78
N LEU A 257 -29.42 13.04 -13.41
CA LEU A 257 -29.39 14.42 -12.90
C LEU A 257 -30.01 15.42 -13.89
N ALA A 258 -29.77 15.24 -15.19
CA ALA A 258 -30.36 16.07 -16.24
C ALA A 258 -31.89 15.90 -16.39
N GLU A 259 -32.46 14.79 -15.95
CA GLU A 259 -33.91 14.56 -15.92
C GLU A 259 -34.55 15.20 -14.70
N VAL A 260 -33.93 15.01 -13.53
CA VAL A 260 -34.55 15.34 -12.24
C VAL A 260 -34.14 16.70 -11.66
N CYS A 261 -33.05 17.31 -12.14
CA CYS A 261 -32.50 18.55 -11.59
C CYS A 261 -32.44 19.67 -12.64
N ARG A 262 -33.26 20.72 -12.48
CA ARG A 262 -33.33 21.85 -13.44
C ARG A 262 -32.05 22.67 -13.53
N ILE A 263 -31.28 22.78 -12.45
CA ILE A 263 -30.04 23.56 -12.43
C ILE A 263 -28.86 22.81 -13.08
N PHE A 264 -29.05 21.54 -13.44
CA PHE A 264 -28.02 20.73 -14.07
C PHE A 264 -27.80 21.16 -15.53
N ASN A 265 -26.58 21.57 -15.87
CA ASN A 265 -26.23 21.97 -17.22
C ASN A 265 -25.87 20.77 -18.10
N LYS A 266 -26.83 20.33 -18.94
CA LYS A 266 -26.64 19.19 -19.86
C LYS A 266 -25.49 19.41 -20.85
N GLN A 267 -25.36 20.63 -21.39
CA GLN A 267 -24.34 20.95 -22.37
C GLN A 267 -22.92 20.80 -21.80
N ASP A 268 -22.72 21.23 -20.55
CA ASP A 268 -21.40 21.18 -19.93
C ASP A 268 -21.04 19.78 -19.41
N TYR A 269 -21.97 19.11 -18.73
CA TYR A 269 -21.65 17.88 -18.02
C TYR A 269 -21.87 16.61 -18.83
N ILE A 270 -22.79 16.61 -19.80
CA ILE A 270 -23.04 15.46 -20.69
C ILE A 270 -22.30 15.66 -22.00
N ASN A 271 -22.58 16.74 -22.74
CA ASN A 271 -22.07 16.88 -24.11
C ASN A 271 -20.55 17.13 -24.14
N ARG A 272 -20.03 17.98 -23.24
CA ARG A 272 -18.59 18.16 -23.06
C ARG A 272 -17.95 17.14 -22.11
N ASN A 273 -18.78 16.32 -21.46
CA ASN A 273 -18.39 15.33 -20.46
C ASN A 273 -17.49 15.89 -19.33
N ASN A 274 -17.70 17.15 -18.93
CA ASN A 274 -16.95 17.74 -17.83
C ASN A 274 -17.34 17.11 -16.48
N ASN A 275 -16.39 17.08 -15.54
CA ASN A 275 -16.66 16.70 -14.15
C ASN A 275 -17.27 17.87 -13.39
N ILE A 276 -17.99 17.56 -12.31
CA ILE A 276 -18.74 18.56 -11.54
C ILE A 276 -17.89 19.00 -10.34
N GLY A 277 -17.65 20.29 -10.17
CA GLY A 277 -16.98 20.82 -8.97
C GLY A 277 -17.76 20.45 -7.70
N ARG A 278 -17.08 20.00 -6.64
CA ARG A 278 -17.69 19.49 -5.40
C ARG A 278 -18.73 20.44 -4.81
N GLU A 279 -18.41 21.73 -4.71
CA GLU A 279 -19.33 22.73 -4.16
C GLU A 279 -20.53 22.99 -5.08
N HIS A 280 -20.38 22.81 -6.40
CA HIS A 280 -21.52 22.86 -7.31
C HIS A 280 -22.37 21.59 -7.20
N LEU A 281 -21.76 20.43 -7.03
CA LEU A 281 -22.47 19.17 -6.79
C LEU A 281 -23.34 19.26 -5.52
N LYS A 282 -22.84 19.87 -4.43
CA LYS A 282 -23.65 20.13 -3.22
C LYS A 282 -24.88 20.98 -3.50
N LYS A 283 -24.77 22.00 -4.38
CA LYS A 283 -25.92 22.81 -4.81
C LYS A 283 -26.91 21.99 -5.65
N ILE A 284 -26.41 21.11 -6.52
CA ILE A 284 -27.24 20.17 -7.28
C ILE A 284 -28.00 19.25 -6.34
N ILE A 285 -27.32 18.63 -5.36
CA ILE A 285 -27.93 17.75 -4.36
C ILE A 285 -29.03 18.47 -3.57
N ALA A 286 -28.77 19.70 -3.11
CA ALA A 286 -29.77 20.50 -2.40
C ALA A 286 -31.00 20.87 -3.25
N ALA A 287 -30.87 20.87 -4.57
CA ALA A 287 -31.95 21.14 -5.52
C ALA A 287 -32.64 19.87 -6.05
N LEU A 288 -32.20 18.67 -5.64
CA LEU A 288 -32.83 17.42 -6.08
C LEU A 288 -34.20 17.22 -5.42
N PRO A 289 -35.15 16.60 -6.14
CA PRO A 289 -36.42 16.15 -5.57
C PRO A 289 -36.18 15.18 -4.40
N LYS A 290 -36.85 15.40 -3.26
CA LYS A 290 -36.66 14.61 -2.03
C LYS A 290 -36.98 13.11 -2.17
N ASN A 291 -37.71 12.72 -3.21
CA ASN A 291 -38.03 11.33 -3.53
C ASN A 291 -36.87 10.56 -4.18
N GLU A 292 -35.81 11.23 -4.65
CA GLU A 292 -34.59 10.59 -5.19
C GLU A 292 -33.64 10.15 -4.06
N THR A 293 -34.16 9.46 -3.04
CA THR A 293 -33.45 9.19 -1.78
C THR A 293 -32.11 8.48 -1.97
N GLU A 294 -32.06 7.46 -2.83
CA GLU A 294 -30.84 6.69 -3.10
C GLU A 294 -29.79 7.52 -3.84
N LEU A 295 -30.18 8.21 -4.90
CA LEU A 295 -29.29 9.09 -5.67
C LEU A 295 -28.73 10.22 -4.80
N ILE A 296 -29.56 10.82 -3.94
CA ILE A 296 -29.12 11.84 -2.98
C ILE A 296 -28.08 11.24 -2.05
N LYS A 297 -28.34 10.05 -1.48
CA LYS A 297 -27.41 9.38 -0.56
C LYS A 297 -26.05 9.09 -1.21
N GLU A 298 -26.05 8.57 -2.45
CA GLU A 298 -24.82 8.30 -3.20
C GLU A 298 -24.02 9.58 -3.50
N LEU A 299 -24.69 10.61 -4.01
CA LEU A 299 -24.04 11.87 -4.38
C LEU A 299 -23.55 12.64 -3.14
N ASP A 300 -24.28 12.58 -2.04
CA ASP A 300 -23.88 13.20 -0.78
C ASP A 300 -22.64 12.53 -0.19
N ALA A 301 -22.57 11.20 -0.23
CA ALA A 301 -21.36 10.46 0.17
C ALA A 301 -20.13 10.89 -0.66
N LEU A 302 -20.28 11.08 -1.97
CA LEU A 302 -19.20 11.58 -2.83
C LEU A 302 -18.85 13.04 -2.52
N ALA A 303 -19.85 13.91 -2.42
CA ALA A 303 -19.65 15.35 -2.26
C ALA A 303 -19.07 15.73 -0.89
N ASN A 304 -19.39 14.97 0.16
CA ASN A 304 -18.90 15.20 1.53
C ASN A 304 -17.71 14.32 1.92
N SER A 305 -17.19 13.49 1.00
CA SER A 305 -15.98 12.70 1.23
C SER A 305 -14.73 13.57 1.44
N ASP A 306 -13.79 13.07 2.24
CA ASP A 306 -12.45 13.65 2.42
C ASP A 306 -11.47 13.28 1.29
N ILE A 307 -11.96 12.68 0.21
CA ILE A 307 -11.17 12.18 -0.91
C ILE A 307 -11.09 13.24 -2.01
N TYR A 308 -9.88 13.60 -2.40
CA TYR A 308 -9.64 14.44 -3.58
C TYR A 308 -9.41 13.56 -4.82
N TRP A 309 -10.23 13.78 -5.85
CA TRP A 309 -10.12 13.06 -7.12
C TRP A 309 -9.09 13.73 -8.03
N ASP A 310 -7.92 13.09 -8.17
CA ASP A 310 -6.89 13.55 -9.10
C ASP A 310 -6.87 12.69 -10.37
N ARG A 311 -6.55 13.32 -11.52
CA ARG A 311 -6.56 12.65 -12.81
C ARG A 311 -5.22 11.97 -13.06
N ILE A 312 -5.25 10.70 -13.46
CA ILE A 312 -4.07 10.01 -13.97
C ILE A 312 -3.63 10.68 -15.28
N VAL A 313 -2.41 11.23 -15.28
CA VAL A 313 -1.82 11.90 -16.44
C VAL A 313 -1.01 10.93 -17.31
N ASN A 314 -0.40 9.89 -16.72
CA ASN A 314 0.47 8.96 -17.42
C ASN A 314 0.53 7.61 -16.68
N ILE A 315 0.49 6.51 -17.44
CA ILE A 315 0.67 5.15 -16.94
C ILE A 315 1.87 4.55 -17.67
N LYS A 316 2.85 4.04 -16.92
CA LYS A 316 4.07 3.41 -17.48
C LYS A 316 4.21 1.99 -16.93
N SER A 317 4.29 1.01 -17.83
CA SER A 317 4.57 -0.38 -17.47
C SER A 317 6.07 -0.61 -17.28
N PHE A 318 6.46 -1.34 -16.23
CA PHE A 318 7.84 -1.78 -16.00
C PHE A 318 7.89 -3.32 -16.08
N ARG A 319 8.88 -3.87 -16.79
CA ARG A 319 9.04 -5.33 -17.00
C ARG A 319 10.06 -6.01 -16.06
N LYS A 320 10.61 -5.27 -15.09
CA LYS A 320 11.61 -5.83 -14.16
C LYS A 320 10.89 -6.40 -12.93
N SER A 321 11.20 -7.64 -12.57
CA SER A 321 10.79 -8.21 -11.29
C SER A 321 11.38 -7.37 -10.15
N GLN A 322 10.52 -6.90 -9.25
CA GLN A 322 10.88 -6.13 -8.07
C GLN A 322 10.07 -6.63 -6.88
N HIS A 323 10.64 -6.54 -5.68
CA HIS A 323 9.86 -6.74 -4.47
C HIS A 323 8.81 -5.63 -4.35
N VAL A 324 7.56 -6.05 -4.30
CA VAL A 324 6.42 -5.20 -3.97
C VAL A 324 6.02 -5.46 -2.51
N TYR A 325 5.45 -4.44 -1.89
CA TYR A 325 5.00 -4.49 -0.50
C TYR A 325 3.55 -4.08 -0.45
N ASP A 326 2.83 -4.66 0.50
CA ASP A 326 1.45 -4.33 0.78
C ASP A 326 1.20 -4.33 2.29
N PHE A 327 0.10 -3.70 2.70
CA PHE A 327 -0.37 -3.68 4.08
C PHE A 327 -1.75 -4.29 4.16
N SER A 328 -2.02 -5.03 5.23
CA SER A 328 -3.39 -5.36 5.61
C SER A 328 -3.84 -4.38 6.69
N VAL A 329 -4.72 -3.45 6.32
CA VAL A 329 -5.30 -2.47 7.26
C VAL A 329 -6.72 -2.90 7.66
N PRO A 330 -6.95 -3.30 8.93
CA PRO A 330 -8.27 -3.69 9.41
C PRO A 330 -9.30 -2.55 9.29
N GLY A 331 -10.55 -2.92 9.00
CA GLY A 331 -11.71 -2.02 8.97
C GLY A 331 -11.89 -1.25 7.66
N TYR A 332 -10.85 -0.60 7.15
CA TYR A 332 -10.94 0.19 5.91
C TYR A 332 -10.40 -0.53 4.67
N GLU A 333 -9.49 -1.50 4.86
CA GLU A 333 -8.82 -2.23 3.77
C GLU A 333 -8.12 -1.33 2.73
N ASN A 334 -7.73 -0.13 3.16
CA ASN A 334 -7.01 0.82 2.35
C ASN A 334 -6.02 1.62 3.21
N PHE A 335 -5.01 2.18 2.56
CA PHE A 335 -3.98 2.98 3.20
C PHE A 335 -3.49 4.09 2.29
N ILE A 336 -2.83 5.09 2.89
CA ILE A 336 -2.25 6.20 2.14
C ILE A 336 -0.80 5.84 1.78
N SER A 337 -0.51 5.81 0.47
CA SER A 337 0.83 5.65 -0.08
C SER A 337 1.16 6.82 -1.00
N ASN A 338 2.20 7.59 -0.67
CA ASN A 338 2.59 8.79 -1.42
C ASN A 338 1.42 9.78 -1.68
N ASN A 339 0.58 10.01 -0.67
CA ASN A 339 -0.64 10.85 -0.74
C ASN A 339 -1.76 10.30 -1.65
N ILE A 340 -1.69 9.03 -2.05
CA ILE A 340 -2.72 8.34 -2.82
C ILE A 340 -3.36 7.27 -1.95
N LEU A 341 -4.68 7.14 -2.00
CA LEU A 341 -5.40 6.05 -1.35
C LEU A 341 -5.22 4.77 -2.17
N ALA A 342 -4.57 3.77 -1.58
CA ALA A 342 -4.38 2.45 -2.16
C ALA A 342 -5.26 1.43 -1.41
N HIS A 343 -5.93 0.55 -2.15
CA HIS A 343 -6.65 -0.59 -1.57
C HIS A 343 -5.67 -1.75 -1.34
N ASN A 344 -5.94 -2.60 -0.36
CA ASN A 344 -5.20 -3.84 -0.15
C ASN A 344 -5.23 -4.72 -1.43
N THR A 345 -4.19 -5.51 -1.67
CA THR A 345 -4.19 -6.49 -2.77
C THR A 345 -5.16 -7.61 -2.43
N LEU A 346 -6.15 -7.82 -3.30
CA LEU A 346 -7.05 -8.98 -3.20
C LEU A 346 -6.29 -10.26 -3.57
N GLU A 347 -6.56 -11.34 -2.85
CA GLU A 347 -5.87 -12.63 -3.03
C GLU A 347 -6.12 -13.27 -4.41
N LEU A 348 -7.28 -12.99 -5.03
CA LEU A 348 -7.66 -13.44 -6.36
C LEU A 348 -8.01 -12.26 -7.29
N PRO A 349 -7.55 -12.27 -8.56
CA PRO A 349 -7.81 -11.20 -9.52
C PRO A 349 -9.19 -11.33 -10.18
N MET A 350 -10.25 -11.00 -9.43
CA MET A 350 -11.64 -11.22 -9.84
C MET A 350 -12.02 -10.54 -11.17
N ASP A 351 -11.57 -9.30 -11.39
CA ASP A 351 -11.88 -8.57 -12.63
C ASP A 351 -11.23 -9.23 -13.85
N SER A 352 -10.00 -9.75 -13.70
CA SER A 352 -9.32 -10.50 -14.76
C SER A 352 -10.03 -11.81 -15.06
N LEU A 353 -10.48 -12.53 -14.02
CA LEU A 353 -11.26 -13.76 -14.21
C LEU A 353 -12.60 -13.50 -14.91
N ARG A 354 -13.33 -12.43 -14.54
CA ARG A 354 -14.57 -12.06 -15.22
C ARG A 354 -14.34 -11.64 -16.68
N ALA A 355 -13.26 -10.92 -16.97
CA ALA A 355 -12.88 -10.58 -18.34
C ALA A 355 -12.56 -11.81 -19.20
N LEU A 356 -12.15 -12.91 -18.56
CA LEU A 356 -11.96 -14.23 -19.16
C LEU A 356 -13.25 -15.06 -19.25
N ASN A 357 -14.42 -14.46 -19.00
CA ASN A 357 -15.74 -15.08 -18.98
C ASN A 357 -15.96 -16.14 -17.88
N TYR A 358 -15.16 -16.12 -16.82
CA TYR A 358 -15.49 -16.92 -15.64
C TYR A 358 -16.71 -16.33 -14.92
N ASN A 359 -17.70 -17.17 -14.65
CA ASN A 359 -18.84 -16.81 -13.82
C ASN A 359 -18.41 -16.87 -12.34
N VAL A 360 -17.75 -15.80 -11.87
CA VAL A 360 -17.20 -15.74 -10.52
C VAL A 360 -17.78 -14.58 -9.73
N THR A 361 -18.24 -14.90 -8.52
CA THR A 361 -18.69 -13.93 -7.53
C THR A 361 -17.74 -13.91 -6.34
N GLN A 362 -17.45 -12.72 -5.84
CA GLN A 362 -16.63 -12.57 -4.65
C GLN A 362 -17.55 -12.49 -3.44
N LEU A 363 -17.26 -13.31 -2.42
CA LEU A 363 -17.87 -13.20 -1.12
C LEU A 363 -16.81 -12.62 -0.17
N LYS A 364 -17.09 -11.46 0.41
CA LYS A 364 -16.23 -10.87 1.43
C LYS A 364 -16.72 -11.31 2.80
N SER A 365 -15.82 -11.95 3.55
CA SER A 365 -16.05 -12.29 4.95
C SER A 365 -15.60 -11.14 5.85
N ARG A 366 -16.40 -10.84 6.86
CA ARG A 366 -16.08 -9.93 7.96
C ARG A 366 -14.76 -10.33 8.62
N SER A 367 -13.88 -9.36 8.86
CA SER A 367 -12.73 -9.59 9.74
C SER A 367 -13.20 -9.76 11.19
N VAL A 368 -12.78 -10.84 11.86
CA VAL A 368 -13.13 -11.16 13.26
C VAL A 368 -12.79 -10.02 14.24
N ILE A 369 -11.87 -9.13 13.86
CA ILE A 369 -11.39 -8.02 14.67
C ILE A 369 -12.34 -6.80 14.62
N THR A 370 -13.13 -6.65 13.55
CA THR A 370 -13.93 -5.45 13.31
C THR A 370 -15.41 -5.77 13.23
N GLN A 371 -16.16 -5.38 14.26
CA GLN A 371 -17.62 -5.47 14.31
C GLN A 371 -18.31 -4.39 13.43
N VAL A 372 -18.03 -4.36 12.12
CA VAL A 372 -18.80 -3.51 11.17
C VAL A 372 -20.03 -4.29 10.67
N GLU A 373 -21.22 -3.68 10.67
CA GLU A 373 -22.50 -4.36 10.38
C GLU A 373 -22.73 -4.73 8.89
N THR A 374 -21.96 -4.18 7.96
CA THR A 374 -22.18 -4.37 6.52
C THR A 374 -21.51 -5.61 5.92
N GLU A 375 -20.70 -6.35 6.69
CA GLU A 375 -19.98 -7.53 6.21
C GLU A 375 -20.52 -8.80 6.86
N MET A 376 -20.73 -9.85 6.05
CA MET A 376 -21.23 -11.14 6.52
C MET A 376 -20.12 -11.91 7.26
N PRO A 377 -20.41 -12.53 8.41
CA PRO A 377 -19.52 -13.50 9.05
C PRO A 377 -19.07 -14.59 8.08
N ALA A 378 -17.84 -15.10 8.22
CA ALA A 378 -17.24 -16.08 7.30
C ALA A 378 -18.10 -17.32 7.11
N ASP A 379 -18.65 -17.83 8.21
CA ASP A 379 -19.52 -18.99 8.25
C ASP A 379 -20.86 -18.73 7.55
N GLU A 380 -21.43 -17.54 7.69
CA GLU A 380 -22.67 -17.15 6.99
C GLU A 380 -22.42 -16.91 5.49
N ALA A 381 -21.31 -16.27 5.13
CA ALA A 381 -20.89 -16.09 3.74
C ALA A 381 -20.68 -17.45 3.06
N LEU A 382 -20.04 -18.38 3.76
CA LEU A 382 -19.81 -19.73 3.25
C LEU A 382 -21.10 -20.53 3.13
N ARG A 383 -21.98 -20.48 4.13
CA ARG A 383 -23.32 -21.11 4.08
C ARG A 383 -24.17 -20.52 2.96
N THR A 384 -24.02 -19.22 2.68
CA THR A 384 -24.67 -18.55 1.55
C THR A 384 -24.07 -19.04 0.23
N ALA A 385 -22.74 -19.17 0.15
CA ALA A 385 -22.05 -19.73 -1.01
C ALA A 385 -22.54 -21.14 -1.34
N LEU A 386 -22.72 -21.99 -0.32
CA LEU A 386 -23.23 -23.35 -0.47
C LEU A 386 -24.67 -23.41 -1.01
N ARG A 387 -25.47 -22.35 -0.80
CA ARG A 387 -26.82 -22.25 -1.37
C ARG A 387 -26.82 -21.83 -2.84
N LEU A 388 -25.69 -21.36 -3.36
CA LEU A 388 -25.55 -21.04 -4.79
C LEU A 388 -25.45 -22.30 -5.67
N GLY A 389 -25.41 -23.49 -5.06
CA GLY A 389 -25.48 -24.78 -5.76
C GLY A 389 -24.10 -25.30 -6.18
N ASP A 390 -24.05 -25.90 -7.38
CA ASP A 390 -22.85 -26.50 -7.96
C ASP A 390 -21.85 -25.43 -8.40
N SER A 391 -20.91 -25.06 -7.53
CA SER A 391 -19.85 -24.08 -7.85
C SER A 391 -18.54 -24.43 -7.16
N ALA A 392 -17.42 -24.04 -7.79
CA ALA A 392 -16.12 -24.09 -7.15
C ALA A 392 -16.00 -23.00 -6.08
N LEU A 393 -15.44 -23.35 -4.94
CA LEU A 393 -15.28 -22.47 -3.79
C LEU A 393 -13.80 -22.28 -3.48
N ILE A 394 -13.31 -21.06 -3.61
CA ILE A 394 -11.91 -20.72 -3.32
C ILE A 394 -11.86 -19.76 -2.14
N VAL A 395 -11.25 -20.19 -1.04
CA VAL A 395 -10.94 -19.35 0.12
C VAL A 395 -9.48 -18.93 0.01
N GLY A 396 -9.21 -17.64 -0.22
CA GLY A 396 -7.86 -17.23 -0.56
C GLY A 396 -6.84 -17.54 0.55
N GLU A 397 -7.09 -17.20 1.82
CA GLU A 397 -6.32 -17.69 2.97
C GLU A 397 -7.20 -18.00 4.19
N VAL A 398 -6.99 -19.18 4.79
CA VAL A 398 -7.66 -19.62 6.02
C VAL A 398 -6.80 -19.28 7.23
N ARG A 399 -7.30 -18.41 8.11
CA ARG A 399 -6.57 -17.88 9.28
C ARG A 399 -7.23 -18.20 10.62
N SER A 400 -8.56 -18.34 10.68
CA SER A 400 -9.31 -18.49 11.93
C SER A 400 -10.57 -19.38 11.83
N LEU A 401 -11.71 -18.93 12.39
CA LEU A 401 -12.97 -19.68 12.55
C LEU A 401 -13.58 -20.13 11.21
N GLU A 402 -13.23 -19.47 10.10
CA GLU A 402 -13.63 -19.85 8.76
C GLU A 402 -13.19 -21.27 8.37
N ALA A 403 -12.15 -21.82 9.01
CA ALA A 403 -11.72 -23.20 8.79
C ALA A 403 -12.82 -24.21 9.16
N LYS A 404 -13.49 -24.04 10.31
CA LYS A 404 -14.57 -24.94 10.73
C LYS A 404 -15.70 -24.95 9.70
N ALA A 405 -16.11 -23.75 9.26
CA ALA A 405 -17.12 -23.61 8.23
C ALA A 405 -16.67 -24.24 6.90
N LEU A 406 -15.42 -24.01 6.47
CA LEU A 406 -14.85 -24.60 5.25
C LEU A 406 -14.91 -26.12 5.28
N TYR A 407 -14.50 -26.72 6.38
CA TYR A 407 -14.48 -28.17 6.52
C TYR A 407 -15.88 -28.78 6.72
N GLU A 408 -16.81 -28.07 7.36
CA GLU A 408 -18.24 -28.41 7.36
C GLU A 408 -18.79 -28.41 5.93
N ALA A 409 -18.49 -27.38 5.14
CA ALA A 409 -18.89 -27.23 3.75
C ALA A 409 -18.36 -28.38 2.87
N MET A 410 -17.07 -28.70 3.01
CA MET A 410 -16.44 -29.83 2.31
C MET A 410 -17.08 -31.17 2.68
N ARG A 411 -17.45 -31.37 3.96
CA ARG A 411 -18.04 -32.61 4.46
C ARG A 411 -19.52 -32.79 4.08
N ILE A 412 -20.32 -31.73 4.15
CA ILE A 412 -21.75 -31.75 3.78
C ILE A 412 -21.92 -32.03 2.28
N GLY A 413 -20.87 -31.80 1.51
CA GLY A 413 -20.84 -32.15 0.11
C GLY A 413 -21.16 -30.96 -0.76
N ALA A 414 -20.15 -30.12 -1.00
CA ALA A 414 -19.88 -29.66 -2.35
C ALA A 414 -19.57 -30.90 -3.23
N LEU A 415 -20.56 -31.78 -3.40
CA LEU A 415 -20.43 -33.17 -3.88
C LEU A 415 -20.06 -33.27 -5.37
N SER A 416 -19.91 -32.13 -6.04
CA SER A 416 -19.76 -32.02 -7.49
C SER A 416 -18.56 -31.16 -7.91
N ASN A 417 -17.93 -30.37 -7.02
CA ASN A 417 -17.01 -29.30 -7.42
C ASN A 417 -15.84 -29.04 -6.46
N VAL A 418 -14.84 -28.32 -6.96
CA VAL A 418 -13.57 -28.04 -6.25
C VAL A 418 -13.77 -27.06 -5.10
N VAL A 419 -13.32 -27.45 -3.90
CA VAL A 419 -13.12 -26.54 -2.76
C VAL A 419 -11.63 -26.43 -2.49
N ALA A 420 -11.09 -25.22 -2.49
CA ALA A 420 -9.66 -25.00 -2.24
C ALA A 420 -9.41 -23.77 -1.37
N GLY A 421 -8.31 -23.78 -0.64
CA GLY A 421 -7.81 -22.58 0.00
C GLY A 421 -6.35 -22.70 0.43
N THR A 422 -5.76 -21.59 0.86
CA THR A 422 -4.38 -21.60 1.34
C THR A 422 -4.33 -21.59 2.87
N ILE A 423 -3.43 -22.40 3.41
CA ILE A 423 -3.16 -22.51 4.85
C ILE A 423 -1.64 -22.44 5.03
N HIS A 424 -1.20 -21.70 6.05
CA HIS A 424 0.20 -21.70 6.43
C HIS A 424 0.60 -23.06 7.05
N GLY A 425 1.48 -23.79 6.35
CA GLY A 425 2.04 -25.05 6.82
C GLY A 425 3.32 -25.43 6.07
N GLU A 426 4.27 -26.06 6.75
CA GLU A 426 5.57 -26.49 6.18
C GLU A 426 5.56 -27.94 5.66
N SER A 427 4.48 -28.69 5.88
CA SER A 427 4.26 -30.06 5.40
C SER A 427 2.77 -30.40 5.48
N ALA A 428 2.36 -31.54 4.90
CA ALA A 428 0.98 -32.04 5.04
C ALA A 428 0.58 -32.23 6.51
N TYR A 429 1.48 -32.75 7.34
CA TYR A 429 1.27 -32.83 8.78
C TYR A 429 1.16 -31.46 9.45
N GLY A 430 1.99 -30.48 9.06
CA GLY A 430 1.88 -29.12 9.58
C GLY A 430 0.55 -28.46 9.25
N VAL A 431 -0.03 -28.74 8.08
CA VAL A 431 -1.39 -28.31 7.72
C VAL A 431 -2.43 -29.01 8.60
N PHE A 432 -2.31 -30.33 8.80
CA PHE A 432 -3.19 -31.08 9.70
C PHE A 432 -3.15 -30.55 11.13
N ASP A 433 -1.96 -30.36 11.70
CA ASP A 433 -1.75 -29.86 13.05
C ASP A 433 -2.39 -28.47 13.22
N ARG A 434 -2.17 -27.58 12.25
CA ARG A 434 -2.79 -26.25 12.24
C ARG A 434 -4.32 -26.31 12.16
N VAL A 435 -4.87 -27.14 11.29
CA VAL A 435 -6.31 -27.19 11.06
C VAL A 435 -7.05 -27.89 12.20
N VAL A 436 -6.53 -29.02 12.64
CA VAL A 436 -7.20 -29.88 13.62
C VAL A 436 -6.89 -29.45 15.05
N ASN A 437 -5.63 -29.17 15.37
CA ASN A 437 -5.23 -28.90 16.75
C ASN A 437 -5.31 -27.40 17.07
N ASP A 438 -4.87 -26.50 16.19
CA ASP A 438 -4.94 -25.06 16.47
C ASP A 438 -6.32 -24.44 16.17
N LEU A 439 -6.93 -24.81 15.03
CA LEU A 439 -8.21 -24.27 14.59
C LEU A 439 -9.41 -25.14 15.02
N GLU A 440 -9.13 -26.24 15.72
CA GLU A 440 -10.12 -27.15 16.33
C GLU A 440 -11.13 -27.73 15.31
N VAL A 441 -10.71 -27.94 14.06
CA VAL A 441 -11.54 -28.65 13.08
C VAL A 441 -11.54 -30.14 13.43
N PRO A 442 -12.70 -30.82 13.48
CA PRO A 442 -12.73 -32.26 13.78
C PRO A 442 -11.89 -33.07 12.78
N LYS A 443 -11.13 -34.06 13.28
CA LYS A 443 -10.32 -34.98 12.44
C LYS A 443 -11.13 -35.62 11.31
N THR A 444 -12.37 -36.00 11.63
CA THR A 444 -13.32 -36.57 10.66
C THR A 444 -13.70 -35.59 9.54
N SER A 445 -13.69 -34.29 9.81
CA SER A 445 -13.93 -33.25 8.80
C SER A 445 -12.67 -32.98 7.99
N PHE A 446 -11.48 -33.03 8.61
CA PHE A 446 -10.21 -32.88 7.90
C PHE A 446 -10.03 -33.90 6.76
N LYS A 447 -10.54 -35.12 6.95
CA LYS A 447 -10.56 -36.18 5.92
C LYS A 447 -11.29 -35.78 4.63
N ALA A 448 -12.09 -34.72 4.62
CA ALA A 448 -12.65 -34.17 3.39
C ALA A 448 -11.57 -33.54 2.48
N THR A 449 -10.39 -33.20 3.00
CA THR A 449 -9.22 -32.81 2.19
C THR A 449 -8.80 -33.98 1.32
N ASP A 450 -8.64 -33.77 0.01
CA ASP A 450 -8.16 -34.80 -0.91
C ASP A 450 -6.66 -34.70 -1.18
N ILE A 451 -6.15 -33.48 -1.43
CA ILE A 451 -4.75 -33.23 -1.81
C ILE A 451 -4.23 -32.00 -1.07
N ILE A 452 -2.97 -32.04 -0.64
CA ILE A 452 -2.22 -30.94 -0.03
C ILE A 452 -0.94 -30.69 -0.85
N PRO A 453 -0.92 -29.68 -1.74
CA PRO A 453 0.29 -29.23 -2.41
C PRO A 453 1.13 -28.33 -1.48
N ILE A 454 2.39 -28.67 -1.27
CA ILE A 454 3.30 -27.90 -0.41
C ILE A 454 4.26 -27.07 -1.25
N CYS A 455 4.27 -25.75 -1.02
CA CYS A 455 5.18 -24.81 -1.67
C CYS A 455 6.17 -24.22 -0.65
N LYS A 456 7.48 -24.50 -0.82
CA LYS A 456 8.55 -24.01 0.07
C LYS A 456 9.44 -22.99 -0.62
N MET A 457 10.06 -22.12 0.17
CA MET A 457 11.13 -21.24 -0.28
C MET A 457 12.47 -21.92 -0.02
N LEU A 458 13.08 -22.47 -1.06
CA LEU A 458 14.40 -23.07 -1.04
C LEU A 458 15.48 -21.97 -1.13
N ARG A 459 16.67 -22.26 -0.59
CA ARG A 459 17.84 -21.39 -0.66
C ARG A 459 18.96 -22.09 -1.42
N SER A 460 19.72 -21.34 -2.19
CA SER A 460 21.01 -21.82 -2.73
C SER A 460 22.01 -22.08 -1.62
N ALA A 461 23.03 -22.88 -1.91
CA ALA A 461 24.10 -23.20 -0.96
C ALA A 461 24.85 -21.94 -0.45
N ASP A 462 24.93 -20.89 -1.27
CA ASP A 462 25.52 -19.59 -0.89
C ASP A 462 24.59 -18.72 0.01
N GLY A 463 23.33 -19.13 0.20
CA GLY A 463 22.31 -18.38 0.94
C GLY A 463 21.83 -17.08 0.29
N LEU A 464 22.38 -16.68 -0.86
CA LEU A 464 22.10 -15.42 -1.55
C LEU A 464 20.84 -15.51 -2.43
N HIS A 465 20.59 -16.67 -3.03
CA HIS A 465 19.47 -16.89 -3.93
C HIS A 465 18.35 -17.65 -3.21
N ARG A 466 17.11 -17.25 -3.50
CA ARG A 466 15.90 -17.88 -2.96
C ARG A 466 15.00 -18.27 -4.12
N PHE A 467 14.49 -19.50 -4.07
CA PHE A 467 13.64 -20.05 -5.11
C PHE A 467 12.37 -20.60 -4.46
N ARG A 468 11.20 -20.25 -4.98
CA ARG A 468 9.95 -20.91 -4.57
C ARG A 468 9.77 -22.16 -5.43
N ARG A 469 9.52 -23.29 -4.79
CA ARG A 469 9.26 -24.58 -5.45
C ARG A 469 8.10 -25.28 -4.77
N MET A 470 7.28 -25.96 -5.55
CA MET A 470 6.42 -27.01 -5.01
C MET A 470 7.33 -28.18 -4.64
N THR A 471 7.31 -28.60 -3.39
CA THR A 471 8.19 -29.65 -2.89
C THR A 471 7.51 -31.00 -2.85
N GLU A 472 6.22 -31.02 -2.53
CA GLU A 472 5.44 -32.24 -2.31
C GLU A 472 4.00 -32.01 -2.81
N ILE A 473 3.40 -33.06 -3.37
CA ILE A 473 1.94 -33.17 -3.58
C ILE A 473 1.49 -34.39 -2.80
N THR A 474 0.80 -34.16 -1.68
CA THR A 474 0.41 -35.22 -0.75
C THR A 474 -1.08 -35.52 -0.88
N GLU A 475 -1.42 -36.77 -1.11
CA GLU A 475 -2.79 -37.30 -1.02
C GLU A 475 -3.15 -37.57 0.46
N VAL A 476 -4.38 -37.22 0.83
CA VAL A 476 -4.96 -37.54 2.13
C VAL A 476 -5.94 -38.71 1.98
N ARG A 477 -5.48 -39.90 2.35
CA ARG A 477 -6.30 -41.12 2.41
C ARG A 477 -7.37 -41.00 3.48
N LYS A 478 -8.42 -41.81 3.38
CA LYS A 478 -9.62 -41.68 4.24
C LYS A 478 -9.62 -42.64 5.43
N GLU A 479 -8.88 -43.74 5.32
CA GLU A 479 -8.82 -44.81 6.33
C GLU A 479 -7.64 -44.61 7.30
N TRP A 480 -7.85 -43.78 8.33
CA TRP A 480 -6.97 -43.58 9.49
C TRP A 480 -7.77 -43.02 10.67
N SER A 481 -7.28 -43.14 11.90
CA SER A 481 -8.01 -42.77 13.11
C SER A 481 -7.47 -41.50 13.75
N ASP A 482 -6.25 -41.54 14.28
CA ASP A 482 -5.70 -40.48 15.13
C ASP A 482 -4.40 -39.88 14.61
N GLU A 483 -3.49 -40.70 14.09
CA GLU A 483 -2.15 -40.32 13.66
C GLU A 483 -1.95 -40.57 12.14
N PRO A 484 -2.32 -39.61 11.28
CA PRO A 484 -2.34 -39.82 9.82
C PRO A 484 -0.98 -40.16 9.22
N VAL A 485 0.13 -39.75 9.84
CA VAL A 485 1.47 -40.11 9.32
C VAL A 485 1.81 -41.56 9.61
N LYS A 486 1.53 -42.07 10.82
CA LYS A 486 1.85 -43.45 11.19
C LYS A 486 0.89 -44.46 10.57
N GLU A 487 -0.36 -44.06 10.38
CA GLU A 487 -1.42 -44.89 9.83
C GLU A 487 -1.48 -44.87 8.28
N GLY A 488 -0.53 -44.18 7.62
CA GLY A 488 -0.51 -44.11 6.16
C GLY A 488 -1.62 -43.24 5.56
N GLY A 489 -2.19 -42.33 6.35
CA GLY A 489 -3.16 -41.33 5.94
C GLY A 489 -2.61 -40.25 5.00
N PHE A 490 -1.29 -39.99 5.01
CA PHE A 490 -0.62 -39.06 4.10
C PHE A 490 0.35 -39.77 3.18
N VAL A 491 0.15 -39.61 1.88
CA VAL A 491 0.89 -40.32 0.85
C VAL A 491 1.35 -39.34 -0.22
N ASN A 492 2.66 -39.23 -0.44
CA ASN A 492 3.19 -38.34 -1.45
C ASN A 492 3.00 -38.95 -2.84
N LEU A 493 2.27 -38.24 -3.71
CA LEU A 493 2.12 -38.59 -5.13
C LEU A 493 3.27 -38.02 -5.96
N MET A 494 3.82 -36.88 -5.53
CA MET A 494 4.98 -36.27 -6.16
C MET A 494 5.93 -35.64 -5.15
N GLU A 495 7.23 -35.72 -5.42
CA GLU A 495 8.30 -35.21 -4.55
C GLU A 495 9.39 -34.48 -5.34
N TYR A 496 9.94 -33.42 -4.74
CA TYR A 496 10.93 -32.57 -5.39
C TYR A 496 12.35 -33.12 -5.25
N SER A 497 13.01 -33.30 -6.39
CA SER A 497 14.42 -33.67 -6.50
C SER A 497 15.29 -32.42 -6.53
N GLY A 498 15.94 -32.11 -5.40
CA GLY A 498 16.89 -30.98 -5.31
C GLY A 498 18.11 -31.11 -6.22
N LYS A 499 18.47 -32.33 -6.65
CA LYS A 499 19.58 -32.59 -7.57
C LYS A 499 19.28 -32.10 -8.99
N GLU A 500 18.02 -32.17 -9.40
CA GLU A 500 17.60 -31.91 -10.79
C GLU A 500 16.63 -30.73 -10.91
N ASP A 501 16.35 -30.06 -9.79
CA ASP A 501 15.42 -28.94 -9.67
C ASP A 501 14.03 -29.24 -10.30
N ARG A 502 13.51 -30.46 -10.07
CA ARG A 502 12.22 -30.90 -10.63
C ARG A 502 11.37 -31.69 -9.65
N LEU A 503 10.06 -31.51 -9.74
CA LEU A 503 9.07 -32.34 -9.07
C LEU A 503 8.89 -33.65 -9.85
N LYS A 504 8.97 -34.80 -9.17
CA LYS A 504 8.88 -36.14 -9.76
C LYS A 504 7.69 -36.92 -9.22
N PRO A 505 7.07 -37.79 -10.03
CA PRO A 505 6.09 -38.75 -9.52
C PRO A 505 6.78 -39.78 -8.61
N THR A 506 6.06 -40.23 -7.58
CA THR A 506 6.46 -41.36 -6.74
C THR A 506 6.00 -42.68 -7.35
N ASP A 507 6.54 -43.81 -6.89
CA ASP A 507 6.12 -45.15 -7.34
C ASP A 507 4.62 -45.39 -7.09
N THR A 508 4.08 -44.87 -5.98
CA THR A 508 2.65 -44.90 -5.67
C THR A 508 1.80 -44.25 -6.76
N LEU A 509 2.23 -43.08 -7.27
CA LEU A 509 1.51 -42.44 -8.38
C LEU A 509 1.68 -43.24 -9.68
N LEU A 510 2.89 -43.71 -9.99
CA LEU A 510 3.16 -44.45 -11.24
C LEU A 510 2.38 -45.77 -11.31
N ASN A 511 2.30 -46.49 -10.19
CA ASN A 511 1.59 -47.77 -10.08
C ASN A 511 0.06 -47.63 -10.05
N GLY A 512 -0.46 -46.40 -9.97
CA GLY A 512 -1.91 -46.17 -9.90
C GLY A 512 -2.52 -46.50 -8.55
N GLU A 513 -1.75 -46.36 -7.46
CA GLU A 513 -2.20 -46.65 -6.09
C GLU A 513 -2.88 -45.44 -5.41
N SER A 514 -3.10 -44.34 -6.16
CA SER A 514 -3.82 -43.16 -5.66
C SER A 514 -5.30 -43.47 -5.47
N GLU A 515 -5.80 -43.33 -4.24
CA GLU A 515 -7.22 -43.56 -3.94
C GLU A 515 -8.10 -42.49 -4.62
N ILE A 516 -7.62 -41.24 -4.62
CA ILE A 516 -8.38 -40.10 -5.12
C ILE A 516 -8.50 -40.14 -6.65
N LEU A 517 -7.39 -40.41 -7.36
CA LEU A 517 -7.43 -40.48 -8.82
C LEU A 517 -8.25 -41.68 -9.29
N ASN A 518 -8.17 -42.83 -8.62
CA ASN A 518 -9.02 -43.97 -8.93
C ASN A 518 -10.51 -43.69 -8.65
N ARG A 519 -10.82 -42.94 -7.58
CA ARG A 519 -12.20 -42.49 -7.32
C ARG A 519 -12.71 -41.58 -8.43
N ILE A 520 -11.91 -40.63 -8.91
CA ILE A 520 -12.28 -39.78 -10.06
C ILE A 520 -12.47 -40.64 -11.32
N ALA A 521 -11.54 -41.55 -11.59
CA ALA A 521 -11.60 -42.45 -12.74
C ALA A 521 -12.85 -43.35 -12.72
N SER A 522 -13.30 -43.79 -11.54
CA SER A 522 -14.50 -44.63 -11.39
C SER A 522 -15.81 -43.93 -11.82
N ASN A 523 -15.83 -42.60 -11.84
CA ASN A 523 -16.98 -41.82 -12.31
C ASN A 523 -17.01 -41.64 -13.83
N VAL A 524 -15.97 -42.07 -14.54
CA VAL A 524 -15.86 -41.99 -16.00
C VAL A 524 -15.79 -43.40 -16.55
N ARG A 525 -16.79 -43.78 -17.36
CA ARG A 525 -16.96 -45.15 -17.85
C ARG A 525 -15.71 -45.69 -18.54
N GLU A 526 -15.00 -44.83 -19.27
CA GLU A 526 -13.80 -45.15 -20.04
C GLU A 526 -12.54 -45.30 -19.18
N TRP A 527 -12.54 -44.75 -17.96
CA TRP A 527 -11.37 -44.77 -17.07
C TRP A 527 -11.53 -45.73 -15.89
N SER A 528 -12.75 -46.16 -15.59
CA SER A 528 -13.04 -47.06 -14.47
C SER A 528 -12.26 -48.37 -14.61
N GLY A 529 -11.29 -48.59 -13.72
CA GLY A 529 -10.42 -49.77 -13.73
C GLY A 529 -9.29 -49.74 -14.77
N ASN A 530 -9.11 -48.63 -15.49
CA ASN A 530 -8.08 -48.47 -16.51
C ASN A 530 -7.12 -47.33 -16.16
N TRP A 531 -6.13 -47.64 -15.31
CA TRP A 531 -5.11 -46.67 -14.88
C TRP A 531 -4.26 -46.16 -16.05
N GLU A 532 -3.97 -47.01 -17.02
CA GLU A 532 -3.17 -46.64 -18.19
C GLU A 532 -3.82 -45.49 -18.97
N ALA A 533 -5.12 -45.58 -19.24
CA ALA A 533 -5.87 -44.50 -19.89
C ALA A 533 -5.86 -43.18 -19.09
N VAL A 534 -5.96 -43.26 -17.77
CA VAL A 534 -5.88 -42.08 -16.89
C VAL A 534 -4.49 -41.45 -16.97
N TRP A 535 -3.44 -42.27 -16.89
CA TRP A 535 -2.05 -41.82 -16.94
C TRP A 535 -1.68 -41.24 -18.31
N GLU A 536 -2.15 -41.84 -19.40
CA GLU A 536 -2.01 -41.30 -20.75
C GLU A 536 -2.66 -39.93 -20.90
N ASN A 537 -3.85 -39.74 -20.33
CA ASN A 537 -4.53 -38.44 -20.35
C ASN A 537 -3.74 -37.36 -19.57
N ILE A 538 -3.24 -37.70 -18.38
CA ILE A 538 -2.39 -36.81 -17.58
C ILE A 538 -1.14 -36.41 -18.37
N ASN A 539 -0.47 -37.38 -18.99
CA ASN A 539 0.74 -37.14 -19.79
C ASN A 539 0.44 -36.33 -21.06
N LEU A 540 -0.70 -36.55 -21.72
CA LEU A 540 -1.13 -35.77 -22.87
C LEU A 540 -1.27 -34.28 -22.49
N ARG A 541 -1.98 -33.99 -21.39
CA ARG A 541 -2.15 -32.61 -20.91
C ARG A 541 -0.81 -31.99 -20.48
N ALA A 542 0.07 -32.76 -19.85
CA ALA A 542 1.42 -32.32 -19.51
C ALA A 542 2.24 -31.95 -20.76
N LYS A 543 2.19 -32.79 -21.82
CA LYS A 543 2.83 -32.51 -23.12
C LYS A 543 2.30 -31.23 -23.75
N MET A 544 0.99 -30.98 -23.69
CA MET A 544 0.39 -29.72 -24.17
C MET A 544 0.94 -28.51 -23.44
N LYS A 545 1.00 -28.54 -22.11
CA LYS A 545 1.59 -27.44 -21.31
C LYS A 545 3.07 -27.22 -21.62
N ALA A 546 3.84 -28.29 -21.77
CA ALA A 546 5.24 -28.21 -22.15
C ALA A 546 5.44 -27.56 -23.54
N GLU A 547 4.58 -27.88 -24.50
CA GLU A 547 4.62 -27.28 -25.84
C GLU A 547 4.24 -25.80 -25.84
N MET A 548 3.27 -25.39 -25.01
CA MET A 548 2.95 -23.98 -24.80
C MET A 548 4.17 -23.20 -24.33
N LEU A 549 4.88 -23.73 -23.33
CA LEU A 549 6.11 -23.13 -22.83
C LEU A 549 7.20 -23.09 -23.91
N ARG A 550 7.44 -24.21 -24.59
CA ARG A 550 8.45 -24.33 -25.65
C ARG A 550 8.23 -23.30 -26.76
N LEU A 551 7.00 -23.16 -27.26
CA LEU A 551 6.67 -22.18 -28.31
C LEU A 551 6.71 -20.74 -27.79
N SER A 552 6.28 -20.50 -26.55
CA SER A 552 6.41 -19.20 -25.88
C SER A 552 7.86 -18.71 -25.84
N GLU A 553 8.78 -19.59 -25.43
CA GLU A 553 10.22 -19.31 -25.38
C GLU A 553 10.82 -19.14 -26.78
N GLN A 554 10.50 -20.05 -27.71
CA GLN A 554 10.99 -20.02 -29.09
C GLN A 554 10.58 -18.74 -29.82
N LEU A 555 9.33 -18.32 -29.67
CA LEU A 555 8.78 -17.12 -30.31
C LEU A 555 9.03 -15.84 -29.50
N LYS A 556 9.61 -15.95 -28.29
CA LYS A 556 9.74 -14.86 -27.31
C LYS A 556 8.41 -14.14 -27.05
N LYS A 557 7.32 -14.91 -27.03
CA LYS A 557 5.94 -14.44 -26.81
C LYS A 557 5.42 -14.95 -25.47
N PRO A 558 5.77 -14.31 -24.33
CA PRO A 558 5.32 -14.77 -23.00
C PRO A 558 3.80 -14.84 -22.87
N GLY A 559 3.05 -14.07 -23.67
CA GLY A 559 1.59 -14.12 -23.72
C GLY A 559 1.00 -15.52 -23.98
N LEU A 560 1.75 -16.42 -24.63
CA LEU A 560 1.27 -17.78 -24.94
C LEU A 560 1.09 -18.68 -23.70
N ILE A 561 1.69 -18.31 -22.57
CA ILE A 561 1.54 -19.03 -21.28
C ILE A 561 0.65 -18.26 -20.29
N GLU A 562 0.07 -17.13 -20.70
CA GLU A 562 -0.85 -16.34 -19.89
C GLU A 562 -2.27 -16.94 -19.91
N ALA A 563 -3.10 -16.47 -18.98
CA ALA A 563 -4.43 -17.05 -18.71
C ALA A 563 -5.32 -17.15 -19.96
N ASP A 564 -5.37 -16.13 -20.81
CA ASP A 564 -6.18 -16.10 -22.03
C ASP A 564 -5.88 -17.31 -22.95
N TRP A 565 -4.59 -17.56 -23.20
CA TRP A 565 -4.15 -18.68 -24.03
C TRP A 565 -4.35 -20.01 -23.33
N VAL A 566 -4.10 -20.09 -22.03
CA VAL A 566 -4.33 -21.31 -21.25
C VAL A 566 -5.79 -21.76 -21.31
N VAL A 567 -6.74 -20.83 -21.18
CA VAL A 567 -8.18 -21.12 -21.29
C VAL A 567 -8.52 -21.57 -22.70
N HIS A 568 -8.06 -20.84 -23.72
CA HIS A 568 -8.36 -21.16 -25.11
C HIS A 568 -7.81 -22.52 -25.54
N CYS A 569 -6.56 -22.82 -25.15
CA CYS A 569 -5.92 -24.11 -25.38
C CYS A 569 -6.70 -25.27 -24.74
N ASN A 570 -7.23 -25.08 -23.52
CA ASN A 570 -8.02 -26.10 -22.83
C ASN A 570 -9.37 -26.35 -23.52
N GLN A 571 -10.05 -25.28 -23.96
CA GLN A 571 -11.29 -25.42 -24.73
C GLN A 571 -11.06 -26.19 -26.04
N GLN A 572 -9.97 -25.87 -26.73
CA GLN A 572 -9.65 -26.53 -28.00
C GLN A 572 -9.25 -27.99 -27.83
N TYR A 573 -8.60 -28.35 -26.72
CA TYR A 573 -8.38 -29.75 -26.35
C TYR A 573 -9.71 -30.52 -26.30
N HIS A 574 -10.72 -30.01 -25.58
CA HIS A 574 -12.02 -30.69 -25.49
C HIS A 574 -12.74 -30.80 -26.83
N LEU A 575 -12.71 -29.75 -27.66
CA LEU A 575 -13.32 -29.80 -29.00
C LEU A 575 -12.66 -30.83 -29.92
N ILE A 576 -11.33 -30.95 -29.85
CA ILE A 576 -10.56 -31.91 -30.65
C ILE A 576 -10.79 -33.33 -30.13
N GLU A 577 -10.79 -33.52 -28.81
CA GLU A 577 -11.09 -34.80 -28.16
C GLU A 577 -12.48 -35.32 -28.54
N GLU A 578 -13.50 -34.45 -28.51
CA GLU A 578 -14.85 -34.77 -28.95
C GLU A 578 -14.88 -35.19 -30.41
N LYS A 579 -14.27 -34.40 -31.29
CA LYS A 579 -14.22 -34.67 -32.72
C LYS A 579 -13.53 -36.01 -33.02
N VAL A 580 -12.41 -36.29 -32.36
CA VAL A 580 -11.71 -37.57 -32.51
C VAL A 580 -12.62 -38.71 -32.05
N ARG A 581 -13.29 -38.56 -30.91
CA ARG A 581 -14.24 -39.56 -30.41
C ARG A 581 -15.38 -39.83 -31.38
N GLU A 582 -15.97 -38.81 -32.01
CA GLU A 582 -17.01 -38.97 -33.03
C GLU A 582 -16.52 -39.71 -34.28
N GLU A 583 -15.26 -39.48 -34.68
CA GLU A 583 -14.70 -40.07 -35.91
C GLU A 583 -14.25 -41.53 -35.76
N ILE A 584 -13.69 -41.92 -34.60
CA ILE A 584 -13.10 -43.25 -34.37
C ILE A 584 -13.71 -44.03 -33.20
N GLY A 585 -14.75 -43.49 -32.55
CA GLY A 585 -15.49 -44.13 -31.46
C GLY A 585 -14.80 -44.12 -30.09
N HIS A 586 -13.55 -43.64 -30.00
CA HIS A 586 -12.80 -43.49 -28.76
C HIS A 586 -11.78 -42.33 -28.87
N PRO A 587 -11.38 -41.68 -27.77
CA PRO A 587 -10.40 -40.59 -27.81
C PRO A 587 -8.97 -41.14 -27.90
N ASP A 588 -8.40 -41.23 -29.11
CA ASP A 588 -6.97 -41.59 -29.30
C ASP A 588 -6.04 -40.42 -28.87
N PRO A 589 -5.23 -40.58 -27.80
CA PRO A 589 -4.36 -39.52 -27.29
C PRO A 589 -3.34 -39.01 -28.31
N SER A 590 -2.86 -39.87 -29.20
CA SER A 590 -1.84 -39.52 -30.19
C SER A 590 -2.42 -38.59 -31.26
N ARG A 591 -3.62 -38.90 -31.77
CA ARG A 591 -4.33 -38.05 -32.71
C ARG A 591 -4.74 -36.72 -32.10
N VAL A 592 -5.28 -36.75 -30.87
CA VAL A 592 -5.65 -35.52 -30.13
C VAL A 592 -4.44 -34.60 -29.96
N TRP A 593 -3.28 -35.17 -29.61
CA TRP A 593 -2.01 -34.43 -29.53
C TRP A 593 -1.62 -33.76 -30.84
N GLU A 594 -1.62 -34.51 -31.96
CA GLU A 594 -1.20 -33.99 -33.25
C GLU A 594 -2.10 -32.86 -33.76
N ASP A 595 -3.42 -33.05 -33.67
CA ASP A 595 -4.38 -32.05 -34.10
C ASP A 595 -4.32 -30.81 -33.21
N TRP A 596 -4.21 -30.98 -31.89
CA TRP A 596 -4.07 -29.86 -30.96
C TRP A 596 -2.75 -29.11 -31.19
N LYS A 597 -1.63 -29.82 -31.39
CA LYS A 597 -0.32 -29.20 -31.66
C LYS A 597 -0.34 -28.41 -32.96
N ARG A 598 -0.95 -28.97 -34.02
CA ARG A 598 -1.11 -28.30 -35.31
C ARG A 598 -1.91 -27.01 -35.14
N TRP A 599 -3.07 -27.10 -34.48
CA TRP A 599 -3.91 -25.95 -34.17
C TRP A 599 -3.15 -24.88 -33.37
N PHE A 600 -2.50 -25.26 -32.27
CA PHE A 600 -1.81 -24.33 -31.38
C PHE A 600 -0.65 -23.64 -32.10
N THR A 601 0.15 -24.38 -32.87
CA THR A 601 1.28 -23.83 -33.63
C THR A 601 0.83 -22.77 -34.63
N VAL A 602 -0.24 -23.04 -35.40
CA VAL A 602 -0.79 -22.11 -36.40
C VAL A 602 -1.27 -20.83 -35.72
N ASN A 603 -2.02 -20.94 -34.63
CA ASN A 603 -2.58 -19.78 -33.93
C ASN A 603 -1.51 -18.98 -33.16
N ALA A 604 -0.49 -19.65 -32.59
CA ALA A 604 0.60 -19.00 -31.88
C ALA A 604 1.54 -18.20 -32.81
N MET A 605 1.77 -18.70 -34.03
CA MET A 605 2.53 -17.99 -35.06
C MET A 605 1.79 -16.76 -35.59
N GLY A 606 0.45 -16.76 -35.52
CA GLY A 606 -0.43 -15.75 -36.11
C GLY A 606 -0.62 -15.99 -37.60
N LYS A 607 -1.77 -15.60 -38.17
CA LYS A 607 -1.92 -15.55 -39.63
C LYS A 607 -0.83 -14.60 -40.16
N LYS A 608 0.03 -15.11 -41.04
CA LYS A 608 0.95 -14.28 -41.83
C LYS A 608 0.19 -13.27 -42.65
#